data_AF-A0A914IVG5-F1
#
_entry.id   AF-A0A914IVG5-F1
#
_cell.length_a   1.000
_cell.length_b   1.000
_cell.length_c   1.000
_cell.angle_alpha   90.00
_cell.angle_beta   90.00
_cell.angle_gamma   90.00
#
_symmetry.space_group_name_H-M   'P 1'
#
loop_
_entity.id
_entity.type
_entity.pdbx_description
1 polymer ?
#
loop_
_entity_poly.entity_id
_entity_poly.type
_entity_poly.pdbx_seq_one_letter_code
_entity_poly.pdbx_strand_id
1 'polypeptide(L)'
;MEIIFFVEEASYYFTFKTLWRSFFCALIAGLAVRFVNPFGNTLPSLYHVEQKLHWIAPELIPFLFIGLIGGLLGSAFVKLNMSLCQWRKTSNIKNYPLMEIGVVTFVTTILAYTNPFTKTSSLSLIRQMFNGCEKGDDVDFCYDYPSDEI
;
A
#
# COMPACT_ATOMS: atom_id res chain seq x y z
N MET A 1 -11.89 9.22 -2.52
CA MET A 1 -10.84 9.26 -1.47
C MET A 1 -9.71 10.22 -1.81
N GLU A 2 -9.10 10.15 -3.00
CA GLU A 2 -7.91 10.93 -3.33
C GLU A 2 -8.02 12.45 -3.13
N ILE A 3 -9.18 13.05 -3.45
CA ILE A 3 -9.38 14.50 -3.30
C ILE A 3 -9.55 14.91 -1.82
N ILE A 4 -10.19 14.06 -1.03
CA ILE A 4 -10.43 14.32 0.40
C ILE A 4 -9.08 14.29 1.14
N PHE A 5 -8.26 13.28 0.84
CA PHE A 5 -6.89 13.17 1.37
C PHE A 5 -6.05 14.39 1.01
N PHE A 6 -6.10 14.84 -0.25
CA PHE A 6 -5.38 16.04 -0.66
C PHE A 6 -5.85 17.30 0.10
N VAL A 7 -7.15 17.44 0.36
CA VAL A 7 -7.67 18.58 1.13
C VAL A 7 -7.19 18.53 2.59
N GLU A 8 -7.20 17.35 3.21
CA GLU A 8 -6.75 17.13 4.59
C GLU A 8 -5.26 17.46 4.77
N GLU A 9 -4.41 17.02 3.84
CA GLU A 9 -2.95 17.17 3.96
C GLU A 9 -2.39 18.49 3.40
N ALA A 10 -2.97 19.03 2.31
CA ALA A 10 -2.31 20.07 1.53
C ALA A 10 -2.98 21.46 1.59
N SER A 11 -4.21 21.60 2.11
CA SER A 11 -4.96 22.87 1.97
C SER A 11 -5.36 23.53 3.30
N TYR A 12 -4.57 24.52 3.73
CA TYR A 12 -4.87 25.38 4.88
C TYR A 12 -5.90 26.49 4.60
N TYR A 13 -6.05 26.94 3.34
CA TYR A 13 -7.01 27.97 2.93
C TYR A 13 -7.78 27.50 1.70
N PHE A 14 -8.99 26.98 1.92
CA PHE A 14 -9.69 26.28 0.86
C PHE A 14 -11.05 26.89 0.54
N THR A 15 -11.17 27.47 -0.66
CA THR A 15 -12.43 28.02 -1.17
C THR A 15 -13.20 26.93 -1.92
N PHE A 16 -14.48 26.76 -1.58
CA PHE A 16 -15.38 25.73 -2.15
C PHE A 16 -15.38 25.65 -3.69
N LYS A 17 -15.13 26.78 -4.38
CA LYS A 17 -15.05 26.86 -5.85
C LYS A 17 -13.88 26.06 -6.45
N THR A 18 -12.77 25.91 -5.72
CA THR A 18 -11.60 25.15 -6.19
C THR A 18 -11.78 23.65 -6.01
N LEU A 19 -12.50 23.22 -4.96
CA LEU A 19 -12.86 21.81 -4.73
C LEU A 19 -13.62 21.23 -5.91
N TRP A 20 -14.63 21.97 -6.35
CA TRP A 20 -15.53 21.48 -7.40
C TRP A 20 -14.74 21.22 -8.69
N ARG A 21 -13.83 22.13 -9.06
CA ARG A 21 -13.00 21.98 -10.27
C ARG A 21 -12.08 20.76 -10.24
N SER A 22 -11.44 20.46 -9.11
CA SER A 22 -10.60 19.25 -8.98
C SER A 22 -11.44 17.97 -8.94
N PHE A 23 -12.65 18.03 -8.37
CA PHE A 23 -13.61 16.93 -8.41
C PHE A 23 -14.01 16.53 -9.82
N PHE A 24 -14.37 17.49 -10.70
CA PHE A 24 -14.65 17.15 -12.11
C PHE A 24 -13.43 16.62 -12.82
N CYS A 25 -12.26 17.18 -12.57
CA CYS A 25 -11.03 16.70 -13.19
C CYS A 25 -10.76 15.23 -12.85
N ALA A 26 -10.81 14.88 -11.57
CA ALA A 26 -10.63 13.50 -11.12
C ALA A 26 -11.72 12.55 -11.65
N LEU A 27 -12.96 13.02 -11.72
CA LEU A 27 -14.07 12.25 -12.29
C LEU A 27 -13.83 11.96 -13.78
N ILE A 28 -13.45 12.96 -14.56
CA ILE A 28 -13.14 12.82 -15.99
C ILE A 28 -11.93 11.91 -16.18
N ALA A 29 -10.89 12.03 -15.35
CA ALA A 29 -9.73 11.14 -15.40
C ALA A 29 -10.12 9.67 -15.12
N GLY A 30 -10.94 9.43 -14.10
CA GLY A 30 -11.46 8.09 -13.80
C GLY A 30 -12.31 7.51 -14.94
N LEU A 31 -13.16 8.34 -15.56
CA LEU A 31 -13.89 7.94 -16.77
C LEU A 31 -12.94 7.64 -17.93
N ALA A 32 -11.93 8.48 -18.17
CA ALA A 32 -10.96 8.30 -19.24
C ALA A 32 -10.17 6.99 -19.08
N VAL A 33 -9.75 6.63 -17.86
CA VAL A 33 -9.09 5.34 -17.58
C VAL A 33 -10.02 4.18 -17.93
N ARG A 34 -11.32 4.29 -17.59
CA ARG A 34 -12.33 3.28 -17.95
C ARG A 34 -12.58 3.20 -19.46
N PHE A 35 -12.47 4.32 -20.17
CA PHE A 35 -12.57 4.36 -21.64
C PHE A 35 -11.35 3.76 -22.34
N VAL A 36 -10.15 3.97 -21.79
CA VAL A 36 -8.90 3.43 -22.36
C VAL A 36 -8.82 1.92 -22.16
N ASN A 37 -9.38 1.39 -21.07
CA ASN A 37 -9.44 -0.04 -20.82
C ASN A 37 -10.89 -0.54 -20.69
N PRO A 38 -11.66 -0.57 -21.79
CA PRO A 38 -13.08 -0.92 -21.75
C PRO A 38 -13.34 -2.43 -21.54
N PHE A 39 -12.31 -3.28 -21.73
CA PHE A 39 -12.40 -4.74 -21.64
C PHE A 39 -11.41 -5.40 -20.67
N GLY A 40 -10.47 -4.65 -20.11
CA GLY A 40 -9.52 -5.21 -19.15
C GLY A 40 -10.21 -5.54 -17.83
N ASN A 41 -10.16 -6.82 -17.48
CA ASN A 41 -10.53 -7.46 -16.21
C ASN A 41 -11.65 -6.74 -15.43
N THR A 42 -12.82 -7.37 -15.41
CA THR A 42 -14.14 -6.97 -14.89
C THR A 42 -14.22 -6.49 -13.43
N LEU A 43 -13.12 -6.19 -12.76
CA LEU A 43 -13.07 -5.76 -11.36
C LEU A 43 -12.35 -4.39 -11.28
N PRO A 44 -13.11 -3.28 -11.27
CA PRO A 44 -12.59 -1.91 -11.09
C PRO A 44 -11.89 -1.67 -9.75
N SER A 45 -11.97 -2.64 -8.83
CA SER A 45 -11.13 -2.68 -7.66
C SER A 45 -10.31 -3.96 -7.69
N LEU A 46 -9.00 -3.78 -7.70
CA LEU A 46 -8.00 -4.84 -7.62
C LEU A 46 -8.05 -5.60 -6.27
N TYR A 47 -9.05 -5.31 -5.43
CA TYR A 47 -9.18 -5.68 -4.03
C TYR A 47 -10.66 -5.95 -3.68
N HIS A 48 -11.42 -6.58 -4.58
CA HIS A 48 -12.74 -7.07 -4.24
C HIS A 48 -12.59 -8.31 -3.36
N VAL A 49 -12.68 -8.12 -2.06
CA VAL A 49 -12.81 -9.21 -1.08
C VAL A 49 -14.30 -9.50 -0.92
N GLU A 50 -14.70 -10.77 -1.12
CA GLU A 50 -16.04 -11.20 -0.72
C GLU A 50 -16.17 -11.08 0.80
N GLN A 51 -16.79 -9.99 1.26
CA GLN A 51 -17.03 -9.71 2.68
C GLN A 51 -18.09 -10.69 3.22
N LYS A 52 -17.67 -11.85 3.72
CA LYS A 52 -18.57 -12.82 4.38
C LYS A 52 -18.64 -12.66 5.91
N LEU A 53 -17.85 -11.75 6.51
CA LEU A 53 -17.83 -11.55 7.96
C LEU A 53 -18.57 -10.26 8.37
N HIS A 54 -19.58 -10.43 9.24
CA HIS A 54 -20.20 -9.33 9.96
C HIS A 54 -19.39 -9.01 11.21
N TRP A 55 -19.05 -7.74 11.39
CA TRP A 55 -18.22 -7.29 12.49
C TRP A 55 -18.94 -7.42 13.83
N ILE A 56 -18.29 -8.04 14.82
CA ILE A 56 -18.80 -8.17 16.18
C ILE A 56 -18.02 -7.26 17.13
N ALA A 57 -18.71 -6.61 18.08
CA ALA A 57 -18.12 -5.63 19.00
C ALA A 57 -16.79 -6.01 19.70
N PRO A 58 -16.53 -7.29 20.11
CA PRO A 58 -15.24 -7.63 20.72
C PRO A 58 -14.04 -7.62 19.75
N GLU A 59 -14.26 -7.65 18.43
CA GLU A 59 -13.18 -7.54 17.43
C GLU A 59 -12.57 -6.13 17.41
N LEU A 60 -13.23 -5.11 17.99
CA LEU A 60 -12.68 -3.76 18.12
C LEU A 60 -11.31 -3.74 18.82
N ILE A 61 -11.14 -4.62 19.81
CA ILE A 61 -9.96 -4.66 20.65
C ILE A 61 -8.69 -4.95 19.83
N PRO A 62 -8.59 -6.06 19.06
CA PRO A 62 -7.43 -6.28 18.20
C PRO A 62 -7.26 -5.20 17.12
N PHE A 63 -8.34 -4.63 16.57
CA PHE A 63 -8.24 -3.50 15.62
C PHE A 63 -7.56 -2.27 16.25
N LEU A 64 -7.87 -1.96 17.51
CA LEU A 64 -7.23 -0.88 18.25
C LEU A 64 -5.74 -1.14 18.45
N PHE A 65 -5.35 -2.38 18.81
CA PHE A 65 -3.93 -2.75 18.96
C PHE A 65 -3.17 -2.63 17.64
N ILE A 66 -3.76 -3.09 16.53
CA ILE A 66 -3.16 -2.96 15.19
C ILE A 66 -2.98 -1.48 14.84
N GLY A 67 -3.98 -0.64 15.13
CA GLY A 67 -3.90 0.82 14.95
C GLY A 67 -2.79 1.47 15.79
N LEU A 68 -2.67 1.09 17.07
CA LEU A 68 -1.64 1.61 17.97
C LEU A 68 -0.23 1.23 17.50
N ILE A 69 -0.03 -0.05 17.15
CA ILE A 69 1.27 -0.56 16.66
C ILE A 69 1.61 0.10 15.32
N GLY A 70 0.64 0.19 14.40
CA GLY A 70 0.81 0.87 13.12
C GLY A 70 1.18 2.35 13.28
N GLY A 71 0.54 3.05 14.20
CA GLY A 71 0.86 4.45 14.52
C GLY A 71 2.25 4.62 15.12
N LEU A 72 2.65 3.74 16.04
CA LEU A 72 3.99 3.78 16.65
C LEU A 72 5.10 3.52 15.62
N LEU A 73 4.93 2.48 14.79
CA LEU A 73 5.85 2.15 13.71
C LEU A 73 5.91 3.26 12.66
N GLY A 74 4.78 3.86 12.31
CA GLY A 74 4.70 5.01 11.41
C GLY A 74 5.45 6.23 11.95
N SER A 75 5.26 6.58 13.22
CA SER A 75 5.98 7.69 13.87
C SER A 75 7.49 7.44 13.91
N ALA A 76 7.91 6.23 14.24
CA ALA A 76 9.31 5.83 14.22
C ALA A 76 9.91 5.94 12.81
N PHE A 77 9.18 5.46 11.80
CA PHE A 77 9.60 5.53 10.39
C PHE A 77 9.82 6.98 9.93
N VAL A 78 8.91 7.90 10.24
CA VAL A 78 9.05 9.32 9.87
C VAL A 78 10.28 9.94 10.52
N LYS A 79 10.51 9.68 11.82
CA LYS A 79 11.70 10.19 12.53
C LYS A 79 13.00 9.63 11.95
N LEU A 80 13.02 8.33 11.65
CA LEU A 80 14.19 7.69 11.02
C LEU A 80 14.47 8.26 9.64
N ASN A 81 13.44 8.45 8.81
CA ASN A 81 13.59 9.05 7.49
C ASN A 81 14.11 10.50 7.57
N MET A 82 13.59 11.29 8.52
CA MET A 82 14.09 12.65 8.76
C MET A 82 15.56 12.65 9.23
N SER A 83 15.92 11.74 10.14
CA SER A 83 17.30 11.57 10.62
C SER A 83 18.26 11.15 9.51
N LEU A 84 17.87 10.18 8.66
CA LEU A 84 18.62 9.77 7.47
C LEU A 84 18.79 10.92 6.48
N CYS A 85 17.73 11.70 6.26
CA CYS A 85 17.80 12.89 5.40
C CYS A 85 18.77 13.94 5.94
N GLN A 86 18.81 14.15 7.26
CA GLN A 86 19.78 15.06 7.89
C GLN A 86 21.20 14.49 7.80
N TRP A 87 21.39 13.21 8.11
CA TRP A 87 22.69 12.54 8.02
C TRP A 87 23.28 12.60 6.62
N ARG A 88 22.47 12.39 5.58
CA ARG A 88 22.88 12.52 4.17
C ARG A 88 23.29 13.95 3.79
N LYS A 89 22.70 14.97 4.44
CA LYS A 89 23.07 16.39 4.23
C LYS A 89 24.37 16.77 4.95
N THR A 90 24.63 16.20 6.12
CA THR A 90 25.82 16.52 6.94
C THR A 90 27.05 15.68 6.55
N SER A 91 26.86 14.50 5.98
CA SER A 91 27.95 13.60 5.58
C SER A 91 28.57 13.99 4.23
N ASN A 92 29.85 13.66 4.03
CA ASN A 92 30.58 13.84 2.77
C ASN A 92 30.06 12.95 1.61
N ILE A 93 29.05 12.12 1.86
CA ILE A 93 28.39 11.23 0.90
C ILE A 93 27.68 12.01 -0.22
N LYS A 94 27.39 13.31 -0.03
CA LYS A 94 26.84 14.21 -1.07
C LYS A 94 27.62 14.18 -2.39
N ASN A 95 28.93 13.96 -2.33
CA ASN A 95 29.80 14.04 -3.50
C ASN A 95 29.71 12.82 -4.44
N TYR A 96 29.15 11.69 -3.97
CA TYR A 96 29.07 10.44 -4.75
C TYR A 96 27.68 9.77 -4.70
N PRO A 97 26.62 10.44 -5.19
CA PRO A 97 25.25 9.91 -5.11
C PRO A 97 25.07 8.59 -5.89
N LEU A 98 25.80 8.40 -7.00
CA LEU A 98 25.71 7.19 -7.82
C LEU A 98 26.27 5.94 -7.10
N MET A 99 27.35 6.10 -6.33
CA MET A 99 27.96 4.99 -5.59
C MET A 99 27.08 4.57 -4.40
N GLU A 100 26.48 5.54 -3.70
CA GLU A 100 25.51 5.29 -2.62
C GLU A 100 24.33 4.45 -3.13
N ILE A 101 23.69 4.90 -4.22
CA ILE A 101 22.56 4.18 -4.83
C ILE A 101 23.00 2.78 -5.25
N GLY A 102 24.17 2.65 -5.90
CA GLY A 102 24.70 1.35 -6.32
C GLY A 102 24.86 0.36 -5.17
N VAL A 103 25.43 0.81 -4.04
CA VAL A 103 25.60 -0.04 -2.84
C VAL A 103 24.25 -0.40 -2.23
N VAL A 104 23.34 0.55 -2.08
CA VAL A 104 22.00 0.30 -1.51
C VAL A 104 21.21 -0.67 -2.38
N THR A 105 21.20 -0.48 -3.70
CA THR A 105 20.54 -1.39 -4.64
C THR A 105 21.16 -2.78 -4.61
N PHE A 106 22.49 -2.89 -4.54
CA PHE A 106 23.17 -4.18 -4.46
C PHE A 106 22.78 -4.96 -3.19
N VAL A 107 22.84 -4.30 -2.03
CA VAL A 107 22.41 -4.91 -0.75
C VAL A 107 20.93 -5.28 -0.80
N THR A 108 20.07 -4.39 -1.31
CA THR A 108 18.63 -4.65 -1.44
C THR A 108 18.36 -5.85 -2.36
N THR A 109 19.12 -6.00 -3.45
CA THR A 109 18.99 -7.11 -4.39
C THR A 109 19.38 -8.44 -3.75
N ILE A 110 20.46 -8.49 -2.97
CA ILE A 110 20.87 -9.72 -2.25
C ILE A 110 19.78 -10.15 -1.26
N LEU A 111 19.26 -9.18 -0.50
CA LEU A 111 18.19 -9.44 0.47
C LEU A 111 16.90 -9.90 -0.22
N ALA A 112 16.50 -9.21 -1.30
CA ALA A 112 15.31 -9.54 -2.08
C ALA A 112 15.44 -10.88 -2.81
N TYR A 113 16.64 -11.26 -3.26
CA TYR A 113 16.87 -12.56 -3.89
C TYR A 113 16.72 -13.72 -2.90
N THR A 114 17.09 -13.48 -1.65
CA THR A 114 16.97 -14.48 -0.58
C THR A 114 15.52 -14.64 -0.11
N ASN A 115 14.73 -13.56 -0.11
CA ASN A 115 13.34 -13.58 0.36
C ASN A 115 12.34 -13.88 -0.77
N PRO A 116 11.62 -15.02 -0.75
CA PRO A 116 10.63 -15.35 -1.79
C PRO A 116 9.48 -14.33 -1.88
N PHE A 117 9.10 -13.67 -0.78
CA PHE A 117 8.00 -12.70 -0.75
C PHE A 117 8.32 -11.39 -1.46
N THR A 118 9.61 -11.01 -1.53
CA THR A 118 10.05 -9.78 -2.20
C THR A 118 10.26 -9.96 -3.71
N LYS A 119 10.22 -11.21 -4.21
CA LYS A 119 10.35 -11.51 -5.65
C LYS A 119 9.09 -11.17 -6.45
N THR A 120 7.94 -11.14 -5.78
CA THR A 120 6.64 -10.89 -6.39
C THR A 120 6.33 -9.39 -6.42
N SER A 121 5.53 -8.93 -7.40
CA SER A 121 5.11 -7.52 -7.45
C SER A 121 4.38 -7.12 -6.17
N SER A 122 4.70 -5.94 -5.62
CA SER A 122 4.07 -5.44 -4.38
C SER A 122 2.55 -5.45 -4.46
N LEU A 123 2.01 -5.19 -5.65
CA LEU A 123 0.57 -5.17 -5.90
C LEU A 123 -0.05 -6.57 -5.80
N SER A 124 0.58 -7.59 -6.37
CA SER A 124 0.11 -8.98 -6.24
C SER A 124 0.22 -9.48 -4.80
N LEU A 125 1.29 -9.11 -4.08
CA LEU A 125 1.45 -9.49 -2.66
C LEU A 125 0.33 -8.90 -1.79
N ILE A 126 -0.01 -7.64 -1.99
CA ILE A 126 -1.11 -7.00 -1.25
C ILE A 126 -2.44 -7.71 -1.57
N ARG A 127 -2.71 -8.03 -2.84
CA ARG A 127 -3.92 -8.79 -3.21
C ARG A 127 -4.01 -10.12 -2.50
N GLN A 128 -2.92 -10.86 -2.45
CA GLN A 128 -2.84 -12.15 -1.78
C GLN A 128 -3.11 -12.05 -0.26
N MET A 129 -2.74 -10.94 0.38
CA MET A 129 -3.03 -10.70 1.80
C MET A 129 -4.51 -10.37 2.07
N PHE A 130 -5.20 -9.78 1.10
CA PHE A 130 -6.61 -9.37 1.24
C PHE A 130 -7.59 -10.42 0.75
N ASN A 131 -7.19 -11.31 -0.16
CA ASN A 131 -8.05 -12.38 -0.67
C ASN A 131 -8.06 -13.58 0.29
N GLY A 132 -9.23 -14.21 0.45
CA GLY A 132 -9.31 -15.54 1.06
C GLY A 132 -8.68 -16.58 0.14
N CYS A 133 -8.16 -17.67 0.71
CA CYS A 133 -7.63 -18.79 -0.06
C CYS A 133 -8.72 -19.38 -0.97
N GLU A 134 -8.53 -19.30 -2.29
CA GLU A 134 -9.38 -19.99 -3.27
C GLU A 134 -8.71 -21.32 -3.68
N LYS A 135 -9.52 -22.33 -3.95
CA LYS A 135 -9.06 -23.71 -4.17
C LYS A 135 -8.23 -23.78 -5.46
N GLY A 136 -6.91 -23.93 -5.34
CA GLY A 136 -5.97 -24.03 -6.47
C GLY A 136 -4.88 -22.95 -6.52
N ASP A 137 -4.84 -22.03 -5.55
CA ASP A 137 -3.73 -21.08 -5.44
C ASP A 137 -2.57 -21.69 -4.63
N ASP A 138 -1.47 -22.01 -5.31
CA ASP A 138 -0.19 -22.45 -4.72
C ASP A 138 0.49 -21.29 -3.97
N VAL A 139 -0.09 -20.88 -2.85
CA VAL A 139 0.47 -19.85 -1.99
C VAL A 139 0.88 -20.45 -0.66
N ASP A 140 2.14 -20.21 -0.28
CA ASP A 140 2.80 -20.76 0.92
C ASP A 140 2.11 -20.39 2.26
N PHE A 141 1.14 -19.47 2.22
CA PHE A 141 0.34 -19.04 3.38
C PHE A 141 -1.04 -19.71 3.46
N CYS A 142 -1.50 -20.36 2.40
CA CYS A 142 -2.75 -21.11 2.40
C CYS A 142 -2.43 -22.56 2.74
N TYR A 143 -2.71 -22.95 3.99
CA TYR A 143 -2.79 -24.35 4.32
C TYR A 143 -4.06 -24.91 3.68
N ASP A 144 -3.89 -25.92 2.83
CA ASP A 144 -4.98 -26.75 2.33
C ASP A 144 -5.61 -27.41 3.56
N TYR A 145 -6.72 -26.85 4.04
CA TYR A 145 -7.51 -27.53 5.05
C TYR A 145 -8.13 -28.74 4.35
N PRO A 146 -7.85 -29.99 4.78
CA PRO A 146 -8.63 -31.11 4.32
C PRO A 146 -10.09 -30.79 4.66
N SER A 147 -10.92 -30.80 3.63
CA SER A 147 -12.36 -30.69 3.78
C SER A 147 -12.85 -31.94 4.51
N ASP A 148 -12.82 -31.91 5.83
CA ASP A 148 -13.69 -32.73 6.64
C ASP A 148 -15.03 -32.01 6.76
N GLU A 149 -16.05 -32.72 6.31
CA GLU A 149 -17.48 -32.44 6.32
C GLU A 149 -17.95 -31.51 7.45
N ILE A 150 -18.75 -30.49 7.08
CA ILE A 150 -20.13 -30.22 7.55
C ILE A 150 -20.72 -29.10 6.69
#